data_AF-A0A1H9LT40-F1
#
_entry.id   AF-A0A1H9LT40-F1
#
_cell.length_a   1.000
_cell.length_b   1.000
_cell.length_c   1.000
_cell.angle_alpha   90.00
_cell.angle_beta   90.00
_cell.angle_gamma   90.00
#
_symmetry.space_group_name_H-M   'P 1'
#
loop_
_entity.id
_entity.type
_entity.pdbx_description
1 polymer ?
#
loop_
_entity_poly.entity_id
_entity_poly.type
_entity_poly.pdbx_seq_one_letter_code
_entity_poly.pdbx_strand_id
1 'polypeptide(L)'
;APPQQPKSKAPLIIGIVAGAVVLIGIVIGLILLLGKDKDDDTKAETTTEATEEVTTEATTEKASAGNAKPKDNKEDETTEATTEEAKVPAFAEENGCNMVSPSEINYTGQGALVFYDTNNNIIDLDYIEAYQKDYTESVGLIYKTEPDKNGFVTYYTQINLNLDANFTDTKRTTDWTFDLGAWAPDVVDYYTGKILDTPDYTTGLVDEDDEEYLSTVSVNDTDYDVTVARLFDNNSSQYTWDYTESGSSMNYVYRKAIKMVYIVKVPSDYDGAMLVFQTGDVDYDEYIAEYDVSDSDLTLFEADSAGYQYNPESTLCLRLSDYGLSNSDDFCNILSTNYVGHPEDSFNWIGDYYNGELSLDRVENNDLLNGTWNGFLWWDQDNEMGSYSEEYLNVDVYAYQDNLEMTFKYNVQRFSSSGDWRDKSDISDDIYTGNFDAEGSANLTGGEVESFTIDGFYTDGYVQVAIGKITLSSGESASVFMYRP
;
A
#
# COMPACT_ATOMS: atom_id res chain seq x y z
N ALA A 1 -2.96 27.18 62.44
CA ALA A 1 -3.42 25.78 62.38
C ALA A 1 -2.40 24.98 61.56
N PRO A 2 -2.04 23.74 61.92
CA PRO A 2 -1.14 22.94 61.10
C PRO A 2 -1.86 22.44 59.82
N PRO A 3 -1.14 22.14 58.73
CA PRO A 3 -1.74 21.63 57.50
C PRO A 3 -2.23 20.20 57.70
N GLN A 4 -3.46 19.92 57.23
CA GLN A 4 -4.06 18.58 57.26
C GLN A 4 -3.40 17.67 56.21
N GLN A 5 -3.02 16.47 56.63
CA GLN A 5 -2.53 15.38 55.77
C GLN A 5 -3.66 14.88 54.85
N PRO A 6 -3.40 14.59 53.57
CA PRO A 6 -4.41 14.03 52.66
C PRO A 6 -4.79 12.60 53.07
N LYS A 7 -6.09 12.31 53.12
CA LYS A 7 -6.64 10.99 53.47
C LYS A 7 -6.35 9.98 52.35
N SER A 8 -5.84 8.81 52.73
CA SER A 8 -5.55 7.69 51.81
C SER A 8 -6.83 7.11 51.19
N LYS A 9 -6.80 6.93 49.86
CA LYS A 9 -7.86 6.31 49.04
C LYS A 9 -7.78 4.77 49.00
N ALA A 10 -6.82 4.16 49.68
CA ALA A 10 -6.61 2.70 49.67
C ALA A 10 -7.86 1.87 50.07
N PRO A 11 -8.71 2.28 51.04
CA PRO A 11 -9.91 1.51 51.38
C PRO A 11 -10.96 1.48 50.26
N LEU A 12 -11.01 2.51 49.41
CA LEU A 12 -11.95 2.63 48.30
C LEU A 12 -11.56 1.70 47.14
N ILE A 13 -10.26 1.66 46.83
CA ILE A 13 -9.71 0.82 45.75
C ILE A 13 -9.89 -0.67 46.09
N ILE A 14 -9.64 -1.06 47.34
CA ILE A 14 -9.85 -2.45 47.78
C ILE A 14 -11.34 -2.86 47.70
N GLY A 15 -12.26 -1.92 47.98
CA GLY A 15 -13.70 -2.17 47.85
C GLY A 15 -14.16 -2.39 46.40
N ILE A 16 -13.59 -1.64 45.46
CA ILE A 16 -13.92 -1.75 44.02
C ILE A 16 -13.42 -3.08 43.45
N VAL A 17 -12.19 -3.48 43.77
CA VAL A 17 -11.61 -4.74 43.27
C VAL A 17 -12.36 -5.96 43.82
N ALA A 18 -12.76 -5.94 45.10
CA ALA A 18 -13.56 -7.03 45.68
C ALA A 18 -14.95 -7.15 45.03
N GLY A 19 -15.58 -6.03 44.64
CA GLY A 19 -16.87 -6.03 43.96
C GLY A 19 -16.82 -6.64 42.55
N ALA A 20 -15.76 -6.32 41.79
CA ALA A 20 -15.57 -6.83 40.43
C ALA A 20 -15.37 -8.36 40.38
N VAL A 21 -14.60 -8.92 41.33
CA VAL A 21 -14.35 -10.37 41.39
C VAL A 21 -15.62 -11.16 41.70
N VAL A 22 -16.51 -10.63 42.55
CA VAL A 22 -17.78 -11.28 42.87
C VAL A 22 -18.73 -11.27 41.66
N LEU A 23 -18.77 -10.18 40.90
CA LEU A 23 -19.58 -10.09 39.67
C LEU A 23 -19.12 -11.08 38.60
N ILE A 24 -17.81 -11.21 38.39
CA ILE A 24 -17.24 -12.19 37.45
C ILE A 24 -17.60 -13.62 37.88
N GLY A 25 -17.53 -13.93 39.18
CA GLY A 25 -17.93 -15.24 39.70
C GLY A 25 -19.41 -15.56 39.48
N ILE A 26 -20.30 -14.56 39.56
CA ILE A 26 -21.74 -14.73 39.31
C ILE A 26 -22.00 -14.97 37.81
N VAL A 27 -21.31 -14.25 36.92
CA VAL A 27 -21.44 -14.42 35.47
C VAL A 27 -20.96 -15.80 35.02
N ILE A 28 -19.79 -16.24 35.48
CA ILE A 28 -19.27 -17.59 35.18
C ILE A 28 -20.19 -18.67 35.76
N GLY A 29 -20.72 -18.45 36.96
CA GLY A 29 -21.69 -19.34 37.59
C GLY A 29 -22.98 -19.48 36.77
N LEU A 30 -23.50 -18.38 36.20
CA LEU A 30 -24.69 -18.39 35.33
C LEU A 30 -24.43 -19.07 33.99
N ILE A 31 -23.27 -18.86 33.37
CA ILE A 31 -22.90 -19.52 32.11
C ILE A 31 -22.81 -21.04 32.30
N LEU A 32 -22.20 -21.51 33.39
CA LEU A 32 -22.11 -22.93 33.71
C LEU A 32 -23.46 -23.56 34.11
N LEU A 33 -24.37 -22.80 34.71
CA LEU A 33 -25.71 -23.27 35.07
C LEU A 33 -26.67 -23.30 33.88
N LEU A 34 -26.50 -22.41 32.90
CA LEU A 34 -27.34 -22.31 31.70
C LEU A 34 -26.82 -23.15 30.53
N GLY A 35 -25.55 -23.55 30.55
CA GLY A 35 -24.93 -24.41 29.53
C GLY A 35 -25.17 -25.91 29.70
N LYS A 36 -26.03 -26.32 30.64
CA LYS A 36 -26.25 -27.74 30.96
C LYS A 36 -27.67 -28.17 30.60
N ASP A 37 -27.95 -28.22 29.30
CA ASP A 37 -28.95 -29.10 28.70
C ASP A 37 -28.79 -29.12 27.17
N LYS A 38 -28.06 -30.13 26.66
CA LYS A 38 -28.30 -30.95 25.46
C LYS A 38 -27.04 -31.75 25.08
N ASP A 39 -27.06 -33.03 25.45
CA ASP A 39 -26.26 -34.12 24.84
C ASP A 39 -26.66 -34.27 23.35
N ASP A 40 -25.88 -34.80 22.39
CA ASP A 40 -24.93 -35.91 22.44
C ASP A 40 -24.01 -35.97 21.18
N ASP A 41 -22.90 -36.68 21.32
CA ASP A 41 -22.01 -37.31 20.30
C ASP A 41 -21.21 -36.46 19.29
N THR A 42 -19.92 -36.23 19.59
CA THR A 42 -18.83 -36.64 18.67
C THR A 42 -17.54 -36.89 19.47
N LYS A 43 -16.97 -38.09 19.28
CA LYS A 43 -15.77 -38.59 19.96
C LYS A 43 -14.55 -37.71 19.73
N ALA A 44 -13.83 -37.46 20.81
CA ALA A 44 -12.43 -37.06 20.77
C ALA A 44 -11.58 -38.22 20.21
N GLU A 45 -10.86 -37.96 19.11
CA GLU A 45 -9.73 -38.79 18.68
C GLU A 45 -8.49 -37.92 18.45
N THR A 46 -7.47 -38.24 19.24
CA THR A 46 -6.08 -37.82 19.15
C THR A 46 -5.43 -38.38 17.88
N THR A 47 -4.72 -37.58 17.09
CA THR A 47 -3.86 -38.04 15.97
C THR A 47 -2.67 -37.06 15.89
N THR A 48 -1.53 -37.36 16.52
CA THR A 48 -0.31 -37.98 15.96
C THR A 48 -0.05 -37.69 14.47
N GLU A 49 0.90 -36.78 14.23
CA GLU A 49 1.51 -36.49 12.93
C GLU A 49 2.34 -37.70 12.44
N ALA A 50 2.12 -38.09 11.18
CA ALA A 50 3.01 -38.96 10.43
C ALA A 50 3.28 -38.30 9.07
N THR A 51 4.54 -37.94 8.85
CA THR A 51 5.12 -37.47 7.61
C THR A 51 5.20 -38.63 6.61
N GLU A 52 4.63 -38.47 5.41
CA GLU A 52 4.97 -39.30 4.25
C GLU A 52 5.40 -38.40 3.09
N GLU A 53 6.63 -38.65 2.64
CA GLU A 53 7.25 -38.08 1.45
C GLU A 53 6.55 -38.61 0.19
N VAL A 54 6.21 -37.73 -0.76
CA VAL A 54 5.85 -38.12 -2.12
C VAL A 54 6.96 -37.67 -3.07
N THR A 55 7.80 -38.63 -3.44
CA THR A 55 8.77 -38.54 -4.53
C THR A 55 8.04 -38.63 -5.86
N THR A 56 8.26 -37.69 -6.78
CA THR A 56 7.78 -37.78 -8.17
C THR A 56 8.97 -37.70 -9.11
N GLU A 57 9.16 -38.76 -9.89
CA GLU A 57 10.28 -38.95 -10.83
C GLU A 57 10.11 -38.12 -12.11
N ALA A 58 11.20 -37.50 -12.55
CA ALA A 58 11.32 -36.83 -13.84
C ALA A 58 11.47 -37.86 -14.98
N THR A 59 10.76 -37.65 -16.10
CA THR A 59 11.03 -38.37 -17.35
C THR A 59 11.48 -37.39 -18.42
N THR A 60 12.71 -37.55 -18.89
CA THR A 60 13.32 -36.84 -20.01
C THR A 60 13.14 -37.68 -21.27
N GLU A 61 12.59 -37.12 -22.35
CA GLU A 61 12.80 -37.68 -23.70
C GLU A 61 13.28 -36.62 -24.68
N LYS A 62 14.36 -36.99 -25.37
CA LYS A 62 15.12 -36.20 -26.34
C LYS A 62 14.77 -36.68 -27.75
N ALA A 63 14.77 -35.72 -28.66
CA ALA A 63 14.44 -35.80 -30.09
C ALA A 63 14.96 -37.00 -30.90
N SER A 64 14.24 -37.33 -31.97
CA SER A 64 14.79 -37.97 -33.17
C SER A 64 14.17 -37.40 -34.45
N ALA A 65 15.06 -36.99 -35.36
CA ALA A 65 14.77 -36.50 -36.70
C ALA A 65 14.46 -37.64 -37.68
N GLY A 66 13.56 -37.41 -38.63
CA GLY A 66 13.25 -38.34 -39.71
C GLY A 66 12.75 -37.62 -40.96
N ASN A 67 13.63 -37.50 -41.94
CA ASN A 67 13.43 -36.82 -43.22
C ASN A 67 12.78 -37.78 -44.24
N ALA A 68 11.62 -37.44 -44.82
CA ALA A 68 11.12 -38.05 -46.07
C ALA A 68 10.05 -37.19 -46.77
N LYS A 69 10.22 -36.97 -48.07
CA LYS A 69 9.29 -36.29 -49.02
C LYS A 69 9.19 -37.17 -50.29
N PRO A 70 8.26 -36.99 -51.25
CA PRO A 70 6.84 -36.60 -51.21
C PRO A 70 5.93 -37.72 -51.77
N LYS A 71 4.61 -37.62 -51.56
CA LYS A 71 3.64 -38.08 -52.58
C LYS A 71 2.51 -37.07 -52.73
N ASP A 72 2.30 -36.69 -53.99
CA ASP A 72 1.18 -35.92 -54.50
C ASP A 72 -0.16 -36.52 -54.05
N ASN A 73 -1.03 -35.68 -53.52
CA ASN A 73 -2.46 -35.72 -53.81
C ASN A 73 -3.01 -34.29 -53.76
N LYS A 74 -3.57 -33.88 -54.90
CA LYS A 74 -4.46 -32.72 -55.01
C LYS A 74 -5.73 -33.02 -54.24
N GLU A 75 -6.03 -32.23 -53.23
CA GLU A 75 -7.40 -31.95 -52.83
C GLU A 75 -7.53 -30.45 -52.58
N ASP A 76 -8.68 -29.95 -53.01
CA ASP A 76 -9.10 -28.56 -53.13
C ASP A 76 -9.56 -28.12 -51.73
N GLU A 77 -8.74 -27.35 -51.01
CA GLU A 77 -9.14 -26.69 -49.77
C GLU A 77 -8.85 -25.19 -49.88
N THR A 78 -9.96 -24.44 -49.86
CA THR A 78 -10.07 -23.05 -49.47
C THR A 78 -9.18 -22.76 -48.27
N THR A 79 -8.05 -22.09 -48.51
CA THR A 79 -7.24 -21.50 -47.45
C THR A 79 -7.87 -20.17 -47.10
N GLU A 80 -8.59 -20.14 -45.98
CA GLU A 80 -8.75 -18.92 -45.20
C GLU A 80 -7.33 -18.37 -44.97
N ALA A 81 -7.11 -17.12 -45.36
CA ALA A 81 -5.91 -16.40 -44.99
C ALA A 81 -6.00 -16.15 -43.48
N THR A 82 -5.47 -17.07 -42.68
CA THR A 82 -4.93 -16.71 -41.37
C THR A 82 -3.75 -15.80 -41.65
N THR A 83 -3.99 -14.49 -41.63
CA THR A 83 -2.99 -13.54 -41.18
C THR A 83 -2.64 -13.96 -39.76
N GLU A 84 -1.67 -14.85 -39.61
CA GLU A 84 -0.81 -14.80 -38.43
C GLU A 84 -0.21 -13.40 -38.48
N GLU A 85 -0.74 -12.49 -37.67
CA GLU A 85 0.00 -11.31 -37.28
C GLU A 85 1.38 -11.80 -36.87
N ALA A 86 2.40 -11.32 -37.58
CA ALA A 86 3.77 -11.62 -37.23
C ALA A 86 3.95 -11.16 -35.79
N LYS A 87 4.02 -12.12 -34.85
CA LYS A 87 4.40 -11.83 -33.47
C LYS A 87 5.73 -11.10 -33.56
N VAL A 88 5.73 -9.82 -33.20
CA VAL A 88 6.98 -9.08 -32.98
C VAL A 88 7.74 -9.90 -31.96
N PRO A 89 8.97 -10.33 -32.28
CA PRO A 89 9.78 -10.96 -31.26
C PRO A 89 10.01 -9.89 -30.18
N ALA A 90 9.55 -10.18 -28.97
CA ALA A 90 9.64 -9.22 -27.88
C ALA A 90 11.11 -9.01 -27.52
N PHE A 91 11.53 -7.75 -27.40
CA PHE A 91 12.88 -7.39 -26.96
C PHE A 91 13.30 -8.19 -25.73
N ALA A 92 12.40 -8.33 -24.75
CA ALA A 92 12.66 -9.09 -23.53
C ALA A 92 13.01 -10.57 -23.80
N GLU A 93 12.28 -11.24 -24.69
CA GLU A 93 12.56 -12.63 -25.06
C GLU A 93 13.88 -12.76 -25.83
N GLU A 94 14.13 -11.85 -26.78
CA GLU A 94 15.34 -11.87 -27.61
C GLU A 94 16.62 -11.64 -26.80
N ASN A 95 16.53 -10.81 -25.76
CA ASN A 95 17.64 -10.49 -24.88
C ASN A 95 17.71 -11.39 -23.64
N GLY A 96 16.84 -12.39 -23.54
CA GLY A 96 16.88 -13.38 -22.46
C GLY A 96 16.50 -12.83 -21.08
N CYS A 97 15.65 -11.80 -21.03
CA CYS A 97 15.11 -11.27 -19.78
C CYS A 97 14.46 -12.40 -18.96
N ASN A 98 14.78 -12.44 -17.67
CA ASN A 98 14.21 -13.44 -16.77
C ASN A 98 12.80 -13.03 -16.37
N MET A 99 11.81 -13.50 -17.12
CA MET A 99 10.40 -13.26 -16.83
C MET A 99 9.97 -14.05 -15.59
N VAL A 100 9.42 -13.36 -14.59
CA VAL A 100 9.03 -13.94 -13.31
C VAL A 100 7.64 -13.52 -12.87
N SER A 101 7.06 -14.29 -11.93
CA SER A 101 5.82 -13.93 -11.25
C SER A 101 6.05 -12.94 -10.09
N PRO A 102 5.02 -12.22 -9.63
CA PRO A 102 5.15 -11.32 -8.48
C PRO A 102 5.71 -12.01 -7.22
N SER A 103 5.32 -13.27 -6.96
CA SER A 103 5.80 -14.04 -5.81
C SER A 103 7.28 -14.43 -5.88
N GLU A 104 7.89 -14.38 -7.05
CA GLU A 104 9.32 -14.62 -7.25
C GLU A 104 10.15 -13.36 -7.06
N ILE A 105 9.52 -12.17 -7.05
CA ILE A 105 10.15 -10.93 -6.61
C ILE A 105 10.11 -10.90 -5.08
N ASN A 106 11.05 -11.61 -4.47
CA ASN A 106 11.38 -11.49 -3.06
C ASN A 106 12.88 -11.72 -2.93
N TYR A 107 13.63 -10.64 -3.07
CA TYR A 107 15.09 -10.71 -3.03
C TYR A 107 15.64 -9.76 -1.98
N THR A 108 16.81 -10.12 -1.48
CA THR A 108 17.60 -9.31 -0.56
C THR A 108 18.82 -8.83 -1.31
N GLY A 109 19.10 -7.53 -1.26
CA GLY A 109 20.33 -6.96 -1.79
C GLY A 109 21.07 -6.15 -0.73
N GLN A 110 22.27 -5.69 -1.07
CA GLN A 110 22.95 -4.68 -0.27
C GLN A 110 22.58 -3.28 -0.73
N GLY A 111 21.98 -2.51 0.17
CA GLY A 111 21.62 -1.12 -0.07
C GLY A 111 22.86 -0.22 -0.06
N ALA A 112 22.67 1.02 -0.49
CA ALA A 112 23.69 2.06 -0.38
C ALA A 112 23.39 2.92 0.86
N LEU A 113 24.35 3.04 1.78
CA LEU A 113 24.25 3.91 2.94
C LEU A 113 25.07 5.18 2.69
N VAL A 114 24.40 6.31 2.56
CA VAL A 114 25.02 7.60 2.24
C VAL A 114 24.95 8.50 3.44
N PHE A 115 26.03 9.23 3.74
CA PHE A 115 26.05 10.23 4.81
C PHE A 115 26.17 11.63 4.24
N TYR A 116 25.47 12.59 4.85
CA TYR A 116 25.51 14.00 4.47
C TYR A 116 25.89 14.88 5.64
N ASP A 117 26.57 15.99 5.37
CA ASP A 117 26.79 17.04 6.37
C ASP A 117 25.56 17.94 6.55
N THR A 118 25.66 18.89 7.48
CA THR A 118 24.60 19.89 7.75
C THR A 118 24.26 20.83 6.59
N ASN A 119 25.01 20.80 5.49
CA ASN A 119 24.72 21.54 4.27
C ASN A 119 24.29 20.60 3.12
N ASN A 120 23.92 19.35 3.43
CA ASN A 120 23.56 18.29 2.48
C ASN A 120 24.69 17.89 1.51
N ASN A 121 25.96 18.13 1.85
CA ASN A 121 27.05 17.58 1.05
C ASN A 121 27.27 16.11 1.42
N ILE A 122 27.41 15.23 0.44
CA ILE A 122 27.85 13.85 0.66
C ILE A 122 29.22 13.87 1.32
N ILE A 123 29.38 13.11 2.40
CA ILE A 123 30.63 13.00 3.14
C ILE A 123 31.04 11.54 3.30
N ASP A 124 32.31 11.27 3.02
CA ASP A 124 32.94 10.01 3.39
C ASP A 124 33.41 10.11 4.86
N LEU A 125 32.87 9.23 5.69
CA LEU A 125 33.15 9.22 7.12
C LEU A 125 34.05 8.03 7.46
N ASP A 126 35.36 8.28 7.50
CA ASP A 126 36.40 7.30 7.86
C ASP A 126 36.25 6.65 9.25
N TYR A 127 35.28 7.14 10.02
CA TYR A 127 34.99 6.77 11.39
C TYR A 127 33.61 6.15 11.59
N ILE A 128 32.82 6.00 10.52
CA ILE A 128 31.60 5.22 10.49
C ILE A 128 31.84 3.91 9.75
N GLU A 129 31.56 2.79 10.41
CA GLU A 129 31.65 1.46 9.81
C GLU A 129 30.24 0.84 9.77
N ALA A 130 29.71 0.65 8.56
CA ALA A 130 28.48 -0.10 8.35
C ALA A 130 28.78 -1.60 8.28
N TYR A 131 28.11 -2.40 9.09
CA TYR A 131 28.28 -3.85 9.12
C TYR A 131 27.01 -4.61 8.74
N GLN A 132 25.90 -3.89 8.54
CA GLN A 132 24.69 -4.39 7.90
C GLN A 132 24.06 -3.27 7.09
N LYS A 133 23.64 -3.57 5.86
CA LYS A 133 22.99 -2.64 4.92
C LYS A 133 22.02 -3.43 4.04
N ASP A 134 21.16 -4.21 4.67
CA ASP A 134 20.26 -5.10 3.94
C ASP A 134 19.06 -4.31 3.45
N TYR A 135 18.61 -4.60 2.24
CA TYR A 135 17.25 -4.27 1.83
C TYR A 135 16.54 -5.50 1.30
N THR A 136 15.23 -5.51 1.45
CA THR A 136 14.35 -6.55 0.93
C THR A 136 13.26 -5.90 0.10
N GLU A 137 13.06 -6.40 -1.11
CA GLU A 137 11.98 -5.93 -1.99
C GLU A 137 10.97 -7.03 -2.21
N SER A 138 9.69 -6.66 -2.24
CA SER A 138 8.63 -7.58 -2.63
C SER A 138 7.52 -6.89 -3.38
N VAL A 139 6.90 -7.62 -4.31
CA VAL A 139 5.78 -7.15 -5.12
C VAL A 139 4.48 -7.73 -4.56
N GLY A 140 3.48 -6.87 -4.39
CA GLY A 140 2.13 -7.26 -4.02
C GLY A 140 1.38 -7.90 -5.18
N LEU A 141 0.07 -8.03 -5.03
CA LEU A 141 -0.79 -8.43 -6.14
C LEU A 141 -0.83 -7.33 -7.21
N ILE A 142 -1.06 -7.74 -8.45
CA ILE A 142 -1.29 -6.82 -9.57
C ILE A 142 -2.77 -6.80 -9.87
N TYR A 143 -3.34 -5.61 -9.87
CA TYR A 143 -4.74 -5.38 -10.19
C TYR A 143 -4.85 -4.67 -11.52
N LYS A 144 -5.93 -4.95 -12.25
CA LYS A 144 -6.23 -4.36 -13.55
C LYS A 144 -7.67 -3.89 -13.58
N THR A 145 -7.90 -2.67 -14.06
CA THR A 145 -9.25 -2.14 -14.30
C THR A 145 -9.84 -2.69 -15.59
N GLU A 146 -11.17 -2.63 -15.71
CA GLU A 146 -11.80 -2.62 -17.02
C GLU A 146 -11.39 -1.38 -17.83
N PRO A 147 -11.45 -1.42 -19.18
CA PRO A 147 -11.16 -0.26 -20.00
C PRO A 147 -12.06 0.94 -19.67
N ASP A 148 -11.47 2.11 -19.50
CA ASP A 148 -12.20 3.37 -19.30
C ASP A 148 -12.93 3.83 -20.59
N LYS A 149 -13.64 4.95 -20.51
CA LYS A 149 -14.39 5.51 -21.66
C LYS A 149 -13.50 5.84 -22.88
N ASN A 150 -12.20 5.99 -22.68
CA ASN A 150 -11.21 6.26 -23.72
C ASN A 150 -10.48 4.99 -24.17
N GLY A 151 -10.84 3.82 -23.61
CA GLY A 151 -10.26 2.54 -23.95
C GLY A 151 -8.94 2.27 -23.24
N PHE A 152 -8.63 2.93 -22.12
CA PHE A 152 -7.42 2.69 -21.34
C PHE A 152 -7.70 1.75 -20.16
N VAL A 153 -6.75 0.86 -19.87
CA VAL A 153 -6.72 0.05 -18.65
C VAL A 153 -5.65 0.58 -17.71
N THR A 154 -5.92 0.50 -16.41
CA THR A 154 -4.94 0.88 -15.38
C THR A 154 -4.52 -0.36 -14.61
N TYR A 155 -3.21 -0.51 -14.44
CA TYR A 155 -2.59 -1.51 -13.59
C TYR A 155 -2.17 -0.88 -12.28
N TYR A 156 -2.45 -1.57 -11.18
CA TYR A 156 -1.99 -1.18 -9.84
C TYR A 156 -1.13 -2.29 -9.25
N THR A 157 0.00 -1.93 -8.67
CA THR A 157 0.76 -2.86 -7.85
C THR A 157 1.50 -2.14 -6.74
N GLN A 158 1.73 -2.84 -5.64
CA GLN A 158 2.44 -2.33 -4.47
C GLN A 158 3.83 -2.95 -4.42
N ILE A 159 4.85 -2.12 -4.25
CA ILE A 159 6.22 -2.54 -3.97
C ILE A 159 6.49 -2.25 -2.50
N ASN A 160 6.85 -3.27 -1.73
CA ASN A 160 7.29 -3.10 -0.35
C ASN A 160 8.81 -3.17 -0.31
N LEU A 161 9.43 -2.11 0.17
CA LEU A 161 10.85 -2.06 0.47
C LEU A 161 11.04 -2.12 1.99
N ASN A 162 11.91 -2.98 2.46
CA ASN A 162 12.36 -2.98 3.86
C ASN A 162 13.84 -2.69 3.86
N LEU A 163 14.27 -1.74 4.66
CA LEU A 163 15.62 -1.20 4.71
C LEU A 163 16.12 -1.38 6.13
N ASP A 164 17.19 -2.15 6.31
CA ASP A 164 17.80 -2.45 7.60
C ASP A 164 19.30 -2.11 7.57
N ALA A 165 19.70 -1.10 8.33
CA ALA A 165 21.11 -0.74 8.48
C ALA A 165 21.56 -0.76 9.93
N ASN A 166 22.77 -1.28 10.13
CA ASN A 166 23.49 -1.17 11.39
C ASN A 166 24.91 -0.65 11.14
N PHE A 167 25.28 0.38 11.88
CA PHE A 167 26.58 1.01 11.73
C PHE A 167 27.08 1.63 13.04
N THR A 168 28.40 1.83 13.12
CA THR A 168 29.07 2.33 14.32
C THR A 168 29.79 3.64 14.03
N ASP A 169 29.44 4.73 14.73
CA ASP A 169 30.20 5.98 14.76
C ASP A 169 31.22 5.94 15.91
N THR A 170 32.51 5.92 15.57
CA THR A 170 33.61 5.88 16.54
C THR A 170 34.01 7.25 17.11
N LYS A 171 33.47 8.35 16.57
CA LYS A 171 33.68 9.73 17.04
C LYS A 171 32.47 10.32 17.77
N ARG A 172 31.31 9.64 17.75
CA ARG A 172 30.05 10.06 18.37
C ARG A 172 29.57 11.43 17.87
N THR A 173 29.69 11.65 16.57
CA THR A 173 29.26 12.88 15.92
C THR A 173 27.75 12.87 15.70
N THR A 174 27.13 14.04 15.79
CA THR A 174 25.70 14.24 15.50
C THR A 174 25.49 15.17 14.30
N ASP A 175 26.57 15.49 13.58
CA ASP A 175 26.59 16.51 12.52
C ASP A 175 26.44 15.87 11.13
N TRP A 176 25.72 14.76 11.06
CA TRP A 176 25.41 14.08 9.81
C TRP A 176 23.96 13.60 9.78
N THR A 177 23.42 13.53 8.57
CA THR A 177 22.22 12.76 8.22
C THR A 177 22.64 11.61 7.32
N PHE A 178 21.75 10.67 7.04
CA PHE A 178 22.05 9.57 6.15
C PHE A 178 20.81 9.10 5.41
N ASP A 179 21.04 8.51 4.24
CA ASP A 179 20.02 7.83 3.45
C ASP A 179 20.40 6.38 3.21
N LEU A 180 19.40 5.53 3.13
CA LEU A 180 19.55 4.14 2.68
C LEU A 180 18.75 3.99 1.38
N GLY A 181 19.47 3.89 0.27
CA GLY A 181 18.88 3.77 -1.07
C GLY A 181 18.59 2.32 -1.45
N ALA A 182 17.46 2.13 -2.15
CA ALA A 182 17.10 0.92 -2.89
C ALA A 182 16.58 1.34 -4.28
N TRP A 183 16.68 0.45 -5.27
CA TRP A 183 16.25 0.72 -6.64
C TRP A 183 14.77 0.38 -6.79
N ALA A 184 13.95 1.38 -7.04
CA ALA A 184 12.58 1.17 -7.44
C ALA A 184 12.58 0.66 -8.89
N PRO A 185 11.64 -0.23 -9.25
CA PRO A 185 11.65 -0.84 -10.56
C PRO A 185 11.35 0.17 -11.67
N ASP A 186 12.06 0.04 -12.78
CA ASP A 186 11.74 0.81 -13.98
C ASP A 186 10.45 0.29 -14.63
N VAL A 187 9.71 1.21 -15.26
CA VAL A 187 8.63 0.81 -16.18
C VAL A 187 9.18 0.79 -17.59
N VAL A 188 9.09 -0.36 -18.24
CA VAL A 188 9.74 -0.63 -19.52
C VAL A 188 8.72 -1.22 -20.50
N ASP A 189 8.85 -0.88 -21.78
CA ASP A 189 8.13 -1.58 -22.84
C ASP A 189 8.79 -2.93 -23.16
N TYR A 190 8.02 -3.99 -23.01
CA TYR A 190 8.34 -5.38 -23.30
C TYR A 190 8.83 -5.59 -24.74
N TYR A 191 8.28 -4.85 -25.70
CA TYR A 191 8.53 -5.06 -27.13
C TYR A 191 9.80 -4.38 -27.62
N THR A 192 10.08 -3.16 -27.13
CA THR A 192 11.20 -2.34 -27.60
C THR A 192 12.34 -2.23 -26.60
N GLY A 193 12.13 -2.59 -25.34
CA GLY A 193 13.07 -2.33 -24.25
C GLY A 193 13.18 -0.85 -23.88
N LYS A 194 12.29 0.00 -24.41
CA LYS A 194 12.28 1.43 -24.11
C LYS A 194 11.82 1.63 -22.67
N ILE A 195 12.61 2.38 -21.90
CA ILE A 195 12.20 2.91 -20.61
C ILE A 195 11.05 3.91 -20.81
N LEU A 196 9.93 3.64 -20.14
CA LEU A 196 8.71 4.45 -20.15
C LEU A 196 8.67 5.42 -18.97
N ASP A 197 9.18 4.99 -17.83
CA ASP A 197 9.42 5.82 -16.65
C ASP A 197 10.63 5.25 -15.88
N THR A 198 11.51 6.15 -15.45
CA THR A 198 12.60 5.87 -14.50
C THR A 198 12.32 6.70 -13.25
N PRO A 199 12.47 6.13 -12.06
CA PRO A 199 12.36 6.91 -10.85
C PRO A 199 13.40 8.03 -10.83
N ASP A 200 12.98 9.31 -10.82
CA ASP A 200 13.92 10.41 -10.56
C ASP A 200 14.45 10.26 -9.12
N TYR A 201 15.75 9.98 -9.01
CA TYR A 201 16.46 9.69 -7.76
C TYR A 201 17.36 10.84 -7.31
N THR A 202 17.26 12.01 -7.92
CA THR A 202 18.28 13.07 -7.81
C THR A 202 18.60 13.56 -6.39
N THR A 203 17.89 13.14 -5.35
CA THR A 203 18.20 13.54 -3.97
C THR A 203 18.30 12.40 -2.95
N GLY A 204 18.12 11.13 -3.30
CA GLY A 204 17.97 10.04 -2.29
C GLY A 204 16.70 10.18 -1.43
N LEU A 205 16.00 11.30 -1.56
CA LEU A 205 14.61 11.48 -1.25
C LEU A 205 13.88 11.09 -2.53
N VAL A 206 13.14 10.00 -2.42
CA VAL A 206 11.84 9.94 -3.05
C VAL A 206 11.18 11.32 -2.89
N ASP A 207 11.01 12.08 -3.97
CA ASP A 207 10.26 13.33 -3.88
C ASP A 207 8.82 12.98 -3.49
N GLU A 208 8.28 13.71 -2.51
CA GLU A 208 6.93 13.47 -1.96
C GLU A 208 5.82 13.87 -2.94
N ASP A 209 6.17 14.43 -4.10
CA ASP A 209 5.24 14.92 -5.09
C ASP A 209 4.84 13.80 -6.07
N ASP A 210 3.52 13.59 -6.20
CA ASP A 210 2.90 12.66 -7.14
C ASP A 210 3.18 13.09 -8.60
N GLU A 211 4.33 12.72 -9.15
CA GLU A 211 4.65 13.03 -10.54
C GLU A 211 4.08 11.99 -11.51
N GLU A 212 3.30 12.49 -12.48
CA GLU A 212 2.76 11.70 -13.60
C GLU A 212 3.68 11.84 -14.82
N TYR A 213 4.18 10.71 -15.31
CA TYR A 213 5.03 10.63 -16.49
C TYR A 213 4.25 10.06 -17.67
N LEU A 214 4.19 10.82 -18.76
CA LEU A 214 3.58 10.39 -20.02
C LEU A 214 4.67 10.07 -21.05
N SER A 215 4.70 8.82 -21.50
CA SER A 215 5.63 8.31 -22.49
C SER A 215 4.92 7.69 -23.68
N THR A 216 5.31 8.05 -24.90
CA THR A 216 4.80 7.41 -26.12
C THR A 216 5.78 6.33 -26.60
N VAL A 217 5.30 5.13 -26.90
CA VAL A 217 6.08 4.02 -27.47
C VAL A 217 5.46 3.53 -28.78
N SER A 218 6.30 3.26 -29.77
CA SER A 218 5.85 2.81 -31.09
C SER A 218 6.09 1.30 -31.25
N VAL A 219 5.02 0.51 -31.37
CA VAL A 219 5.06 -0.93 -31.62
C VAL A 219 4.27 -1.21 -32.91
N ASN A 220 4.90 -1.84 -33.90
CA ASN A 220 4.29 -2.12 -35.22
C ASN A 220 3.67 -0.88 -35.90
N ASP A 221 4.39 0.23 -35.95
CA ASP A 221 3.91 1.51 -36.51
C ASP A 221 2.64 2.06 -35.81
N THR A 222 2.29 1.54 -34.64
CA THR A 222 1.23 2.07 -33.76
C THR A 222 1.86 2.72 -32.55
N ASP A 223 1.49 3.97 -32.27
CA ASP A 223 1.94 4.71 -31.11
C ASP A 223 0.99 4.49 -29.94
N TYR A 224 1.55 4.16 -28.78
CA TYR A 224 0.84 3.95 -27.52
C TYR A 224 1.32 4.95 -26.49
N ASP A 225 0.38 5.68 -25.91
CA ASP A 225 0.64 6.59 -24.80
C ASP A 225 0.52 5.83 -23.48
N VAL A 226 1.61 5.74 -22.73
CA VAL A 226 1.69 5.09 -21.43
C VAL A 226 1.90 6.15 -20.37
N THR A 227 0.97 6.19 -19.42
CA THR A 227 1.08 7.04 -18.23
C THR A 227 1.57 6.18 -17.07
N VAL A 228 2.57 6.66 -16.36
CA VAL A 228 3.06 6.08 -15.11
C VAL A 228 2.93 7.12 -14.01
N ALA A 229 2.35 6.72 -12.88
CA ALA A 229 2.38 7.50 -11.65
C ALA A 229 2.84 6.61 -10.49
N ARG A 230 3.51 7.24 -9.53
CA ARG A 230 4.05 6.58 -8.34
C ARG A 230 3.54 7.32 -7.12
N LEU A 231 2.92 6.60 -6.20
CA LEU A 231 2.46 7.16 -4.93
C LEU A 231 3.27 6.56 -3.80
N PHE A 232 3.75 7.41 -2.89
CA PHE A 232 4.47 7.00 -1.71
C PHE A 232 3.55 6.96 -0.51
N ASP A 233 3.49 5.80 0.13
CA ASP A 233 2.79 5.66 1.40
C ASP A 233 3.74 6.04 2.54
N ASN A 234 3.94 7.36 2.69
CA ASN A 234 4.72 7.95 3.77
C ASN A 234 4.10 7.62 5.15
N ASN A 235 2.79 7.37 5.19
CA ASN A 235 2.05 7.14 6.43
C ASN A 235 2.17 5.71 6.97
N SER A 236 2.39 4.70 6.11
CA SER A 236 2.73 3.35 6.54
C SER A 236 4.23 3.08 6.63
N SER A 237 5.05 4.09 6.29
CA SER A 237 6.48 4.00 6.41
C SER A 237 6.90 3.99 7.89
N GLN A 238 7.05 2.79 8.45
CA GLN A 238 7.55 2.63 9.81
C GLN A 238 9.06 2.80 9.79
N TYR A 239 9.56 3.84 10.45
CA TYR A 239 10.98 3.94 10.75
C TYR A 239 11.25 3.75 12.24
N THR A 240 12.26 2.93 12.55
CA THR A 240 12.82 2.82 13.90
C THR A 240 14.25 3.28 13.82
N TRP A 241 14.57 4.26 14.65
CA TRP A 241 15.93 4.74 14.84
C TRP A 241 16.30 4.62 16.31
N ASP A 242 17.28 3.77 16.60
CA ASP A 242 17.79 3.57 17.95
C ASP A 242 19.32 3.67 17.95
N TYR A 243 19.88 4.04 19.09
CA TYR A 243 21.32 4.06 19.28
C TYR A 243 21.73 3.57 20.65
N THR A 244 22.88 2.92 20.71
CA THR A 244 23.48 2.47 21.96
C THR A 244 24.89 2.99 22.10
N GLU A 245 25.21 3.56 23.26
CA GLU A 245 26.58 3.96 23.58
C GLU A 245 27.39 2.76 24.04
N SER A 246 28.55 2.54 23.42
CA SER A 246 29.50 1.49 23.82
C SER A 246 30.90 2.06 23.94
N GLY A 247 31.28 2.48 25.16
CA GLY A 247 32.57 3.09 25.41
C GLY A 247 32.74 4.42 24.68
N SER A 248 33.62 4.46 23.67
CA SER A 248 33.88 5.66 22.86
C SER A 248 33.11 5.68 21.54
N SER A 249 32.26 4.70 21.24
CA SER A 249 31.46 4.66 20.02
C SER A 249 29.95 4.75 20.28
N MET A 250 29.21 5.09 19.24
CA MET A 250 27.75 4.97 19.14
C MET A 250 27.42 3.93 18.08
N ASN A 251 26.56 2.97 18.40
CA ASN A 251 26.03 2.02 17.44
C ASN A 251 24.60 2.40 17.11
N TYR A 252 24.27 2.48 15.83
CA TYR A 252 22.96 2.85 15.32
C TYR A 252 22.28 1.63 14.74
N VAL A 253 20.97 1.56 14.98
CA VAL A 253 20.06 0.60 14.36
C VAL A 253 19.02 1.42 13.62
N TYR A 254 19.01 1.28 12.31
CA TYR A 254 18.02 1.88 11.43
C TYR A 254 17.19 0.80 10.78
N ARG A 255 15.87 0.95 10.88
CA ARG A 255 14.90 0.15 10.12
C ARG A 255 13.93 1.10 9.46
N LYS A 256 13.65 0.93 8.18
CA LYS A 256 12.60 1.66 7.45
C LYS A 256 11.86 0.70 6.55
N ALA A 257 10.55 0.59 6.73
CA ALA A 257 9.68 0.00 5.72
C ALA A 257 9.14 1.12 4.84
N ILE A 258 9.12 0.94 3.52
CA ILE A 258 8.53 1.84 2.55
C ILE A 258 7.54 1.04 1.73
N LYS A 259 6.38 1.62 1.44
CA LYS A 259 5.47 1.08 0.44
C LYS A 259 5.30 2.09 -0.67
N MET A 260 5.49 1.61 -1.89
CA MET A 260 5.31 2.38 -3.12
C MET A 260 4.16 1.77 -3.89
N VAL A 261 3.26 2.60 -4.41
CA VAL A 261 2.18 2.15 -5.28
C VAL A 261 2.49 2.63 -6.70
N TYR A 262 2.57 1.67 -7.61
CA TYR A 262 2.73 1.94 -9.04
C TYR A 262 1.36 1.92 -9.71
N ILE A 263 1.08 2.98 -10.47
CA ILE A 263 -0.12 3.15 -11.28
C ILE A 263 0.32 3.26 -12.73
N VAL A 264 0.06 2.24 -13.53
CA VAL A 264 0.47 2.19 -14.95
C VAL A 264 -0.77 2.15 -15.82
N LYS A 265 -1.07 3.25 -16.49
CA LYS A 265 -2.23 3.40 -17.37
C LYS A 265 -1.81 3.28 -18.84
N VAL A 266 -2.43 2.35 -19.55
CA VAL A 266 -2.11 2.01 -20.94
C VAL A 266 -3.36 1.81 -21.79
N PRO A 267 -3.30 1.95 -23.12
CA PRO A 267 -4.38 1.55 -24.01
C PRO A 267 -4.74 0.06 -23.80
N SER A 268 -6.02 -0.28 -23.85
CA SER A 268 -6.53 -1.63 -23.53
C SER A 268 -6.02 -2.73 -24.48
N ASP A 269 -5.59 -2.36 -25.67
CA ASP A 269 -4.96 -3.21 -26.67
C ASP A 269 -3.43 -3.26 -26.55
N TYR A 270 -2.83 -2.49 -25.64
CA TYR A 270 -1.41 -2.54 -25.32
C TYR A 270 -1.15 -3.41 -24.09
N ASP A 271 -0.29 -4.41 -24.27
CA ASP A 271 0.11 -5.37 -23.23
C ASP A 271 1.64 -5.33 -22.99
N GLY A 272 2.31 -4.28 -23.43
CA GLY A 272 3.77 -4.14 -23.37
C GLY A 272 4.33 -3.64 -22.04
N ALA A 273 3.49 -3.22 -21.07
CA ALA A 273 3.98 -2.68 -19.82
C ALA A 273 4.63 -3.76 -18.92
N MET A 274 5.88 -3.51 -18.51
CA MET A 274 6.69 -4.40 -17.71
C MET A 274 7.42 -3.63 -16.61
N LEU A 275 7.49 -4.21 -15.41
CA LEU A 275 8.36 -3.75 -14.34
C LEU A 275 9.69 -4.49 -14.39
N VAL A 276 10.79 -3.77 -14.22
CA VAL A 276 12.13 -4.33 -14.25
C VAL A 276 12.87 -4.07 -12.95
N PHE A 277 13.33 -5.16 -12.33
CA PHE A 277 14.01 -5.15 -11.03
C PHE A 277 15.47 -5.54 -11.23
N GLN A 278 16.39 -4.71 -10.74
CA GLN A 278 17.82 -5.05 -10.74
C GLN A 278 18.11 -5.97 -9.55
N THR A 279 18.59 -7.18 -9.82
CA THR A 279 19.03 -8.10 -8.76
C THR A 279 20.54 -8.00 -8.57
N GLY A 280 20.97 -7.54 -7.41
CA GLY A 280 22.40 -7.46 -7.11
C GLY A 280 22.70 -6.47 -6.01
N ASP A 281 23.98 -6.44 -5.62
CA ASP A 281 24.50 -5.41 -4.73
C ASP A 281 24.59 -4.10 -5.51
N VAL A 282 24.15 -3.02 -4.88
CA VAL A 282 24.31 -1.67 -5.43
C VAL A 282 25.76 -1.25 -5.19
N ASP A 283 26.57 -1.13 -6.25
CA ASP A 283 27.92 -0.58 -6.15
C ASP A 283 27.84 0.95 -6.06
N TYR A 284 28.11 1.48 -4.87
CA TYR A 284 27.98 2.89 -4.56
C TYR A 284 29.14 3.73 -5.10
N ASP A 285 30.31 3.13 -5.34
CA ASP A 285 31.45 3.88 -5.91
C ASP A 285 31.16 4.29 -7.36
N GLU A 286 30.27 3.58 -8.05
CA GLU A 286 29.75 3.95 -9.37
C GLU A 286 28.72 5.09 -9.29
N TYR A 287 27.98 5.20 -8.17
CA TYR A 287 26.93 6.20 -7.93
C TYR A 287 27.47 7.61 -7.65
N ILE A 288 28.53 7.76 -6.83
CA ILE A 288 29.05 9.11 -6.47
C ILE A 288 29.83 9.77 -7.62
N ALA A 289 30.46 8.98 -8.49
CA ALA A 289 31.41 9.48 -9.47
C ALA A 289 30.82 10.50 -10.48
N GLU A 290 29.49 10.56 -10.61
CA GLU A 290 28.80 11.45 -11.56
C GLU A 290 28.26 12.76 -10.96
N TYR A 291 28.29 12.96 -9.62
CA TYR A 291 27.81 14.18 -8.97
C TYR A 291 28.90 15.27 -8.89
N ASP A 292 29.55 15.61 -10.02
CA ASP A 292 30.47 16.76 -10.09
C ASP A 292 29.70 18.03 -10.46
N VAL A 293 29.33 18.81 -9.45
CA VAL A 293 28.51 20.05 -9.51
C VAL A 293 29.17 21.20 -10.29
N SER A 294 30.31 20.97 -10.96
CA SER A 294 31.14 22.01 -11.54
C SER A 294 30.89 22.29 -13.04
N ASP A 295 30.09 21.48 -13.74
CA ASP A 295 29.72 21.74 -15.14
C ASP A 295 28.21 21.97 -15.28
N SER A 296 27.84 23.18 -15.71
CA SER A 296 26.45 23.63 -15.88
C SER A 296 25.74 23.06 -17.11
N ASP A 297 26.38 22.12 -17.80
CA ASP A 297 25.78 21.30 -18.85
C ASP A 297 25.53 19.90 -18.26
N LEU A 298 24.50 19.84 -17.40
CA LEU A 298 23.90 18.63 -16.85
C LEU A 298 23.36 17.76 -18.00
N THR A 299 24.21 16.99 -18.65
CA THR A 299 23.84 15.67 -19.18
C THR A 299 23.99 14.68 -18.03
N LEU A 300 23.27 14.91 -16.93
CA LEU A 300 23.10 13.91 -15.89
C LEU A 300 22.12 12.88 -16.45
N PHE A 301 22.46 11.59 -16.36
CA PHE A 301 21.63 10.42 -16.68
C PHE A 301 21.59 9.90 -18.14
N GLU A 302 22.73 9.85 -18.85
CA GLU A 302 22.87 8.88 -19.97
C GLU A 302 23.34 7.48 -19.49
N ALA A 303 23.53 7.29 -18.17
CA ALA A 303 23.93 6.03 -17.54
C ALA A 303 23.13 5.75 -16.25
N ASP A 304 21.81 5.96 -16.29
CA ASP A 304 20.91 5.76 -15.14
C ASP A 304 20.57 4.28 -14.94
N SER A 305 20.74 3.71 -13.74
CA SER A 305 20.11 2.50 -13.14
C SER A 305 19.83 1.22 -13.96
N ALA A 306 19.34 1.32 -15.20
CA ALA A 306 19.25 0.28 -16.23
C ALA A 306 19.98 0.64 -17.55
N GLY A 307 20.75 1.73 -17.54
CA GLY A 307 21.56 2.29 -18.62
C GLY A 307 22.82 1.46 -18.92
N TYR A 308 23.10 0.49 -18.06
CA TYR A 308 23.76 -0.74 -18.48
C TYR A 308 22.69 -1.68 -19.04
N GLN A 309 22.69 -1.83 -20.37
CA GLN A 309 22.16 -2.99 -21.11
C GLN A 309 21.68 -4.08 -20.16
N TYR A 310 20.36 -4.16 -19.90
CA TYR A 310 19.73 -5.13 -19.00
C TYR A 310 20.58 -6.38 -18.90
N ASN A 311 21.39 -6.50 -17.85
CA ASN A 311 22.21 -7.68 -17.72
C ASN A 311 21.22 -8.79 -17.37
N PRO A 312 20.90 -9.70 -18.30
CA PRO A 312 19.77 -10.61 -18.10
C PRO A 312 20.02 -11.56 -16.93
N GLU A 313 21.29 -11.71 -16.52
CA GLU A 313 21.72 -12.51 -15.37
C GLU A 313 21.43 -11.84 -14.02
N SER A 314 21.21 -10.52 -14.00
CA SER A 314 21.03 -9.70 -12.80
C SER A 314 19.78 -8.82 -12.89
N THR A 315 18.77 -9.27 -13.63
CA THR A 315 17.52 -8.54 -13.82
C THR A 315 16.34 -9.49 -13.79
N LEU A 316 15.31 -9.12 -13.03
CA LEU A 316 14.01 -9.81 -13.01
C LEU A 316 12.97 -8.93 -13.71
N CYS A 317 12.17 -9.54 -14.57
CA CYS A 317 11.20 -8.83 -15.39
C CYS A 317 9.79 -9.35 -15.08
N LEU A 318 8.87 -8.42 -14.79
CA LEU A 318 7.48 -8.73 -14.45
C LEU A 318 6.54 -8.04 -15.42
N ARG A 319 5.89 -8.79 -16.30
CA ARG A 319 4.91 -8.25 -17.25
C ARG A 319 3.55 -8.07 -16.58
N LEU A 320 3.03 -6.84 -16.61
CA LEU A 320 1.81 -6.50 -15.87
C LEU A 320 0.57 -7.22 -16.43
N SER A 321 0.50 -7.39 -17.76
CA SER A 321 -0.62 -8.04 -18.43
C SER A 321 -0.85 -9.50 -18.03
N ASP A 322 0.22 -10.19 -17.64
CA ASP A 322 0.18 -11.64 -17.41
C ASP A 322 -0.42 -11.99 -16.03
N TYR A 323 -0.41 -11.03 -15.10
CA TYR A 323 -0.82 -11.23 -13.71
C TYR A 323 -1.91 -10.26 -13.23
N GLY A 324 -2.34 -9.31 -14.06
CA GLY A 324 -3.38 -8.34 -13.74
C GLY A 324 -4.72 -9.04 -13.46
N LEU A 325 -5.11 -9.07 -12.18
CA LEU A 325 -6.41 -9.59 -11.77
C LEU A 325 -7.50 -8.57 -12.11
N SER A 326 -8.54 -9.00 -12.82
CA SER A 326 -9.73 -8.20 -13.13
C SER A 326 -10.62 -8.05 -11.89
N ASN A 327 -10.10 -7.38 -10.86
CA ASN A 327 -10.80 -7.09 -9.61
C ASN A 327 -10.25 -5.82 -8.96
N SER A 328 -10.21 -4.70 -9.69
CA SER A 328 -9.69 -3.42 -9.19
C SER A 328 -10.36 -2.95 -7.90
N ASP A 329 -11.60 -3.37 -7.64
CA ASP A 329 -12.33 -3.07 -6.42
C ASP A 329 -11.62 -3.63 -5.16
N ASP A 330 -10.87 -4.73 -5.28
CA ASP A 330 -10.05 -5.29 -4.21
C ASP A 330 -8.78 -4.45 -3.92
N PHE A 331 -8.26 -3.71 -4.90
CA PHE A 331 -7.08 -2.84 -4.67
C PHE A 331 -7.46 -1.58 -3.88
N CYS A 332 -8.60 -0.96 -4.21
CA CYS A 332 -9.18 0.09 -3.38
C CYS A 332 -9.41 -0.41 -1.95
N ASN A 333 -9.80 -1.68 -1.79
CA ASN A 333 -9.88 -2.32 -0.47
C ASN A 333 -8.51 -2.55 0.19
N ILE A 334 -7.40 -2.78 -0.53
CA ILE A 334 -6.06 -2.93 0.08
C ILE A 334 -5.56 -1.60 0.65
N LEU A 335 -5.80 -0.49 -0.04
CA LEU A 335 -5.46 0.85 0.46
C LEU A 335 -6.27 1.23 1.72
N SER A 336 -7.40 0.57 1.96
CA SER A 336 -8.32 0.90 3.06
C SER A 336 -8.45 -0.18 4.15
N THR A 337 -8.05 -1.43 3.94
CA THR A 337 -8.33 -2.54 4.91
C THR A 337 -7.15 -2.90 5.82
N ASN A 338 -5.90 -2.56 5.45
CA ASN A 338 -4.73 -2.75 6.31
C ASN A 338 -4.04 -1.43 6.70
N TYR A 339 -4.62 -0.31 6.29
CA TYR A 339 -4.11 1.01 6.59
C TYR A 339 -4.68 1.48 7.94
N VAL A 340 -3.86 1.35 8.97
CA VAL A 340 -3.96 2.16 10.19
C VAL A 340 -2.69 3.01 10.24
N GLY A 341 -2.47 3.82 9.20
CA GLY A 341 -1.58 4.97 9.34
C GLY A 341 -2.10 5.86 10.47
N HIS A 342 -1.28 6.78 10.98
CA HIS A 342 -1.76 7.81 11.92
C HIS A 342 -3.01 8.46 11.31
N PRO A 343 -4.22 8.16 11.83
CA PRO A 343 -5.43 8.45 11.07
C PRO A 343 -5.60 9.95 10.81
N GLU A 344 -5.02 10.76 11.70
CA GLU A 344 -4.87 12.22 11.61
C GLU A 344 -4.27 12.70 10.27
N ASP A 345 -3.29 11.99 9.70
CA ASP A 345 -2.64 12.42 8.45
C ASP A 345 -3.54 12.29 7.22
N SER A 346 -4.48 11.33 7.25
CA SER A 346 -5.42 11.07 6.14
C SER A 346 -6.58 12.08 6.10
N PHE A 347 -6.67 12.93 7.13
CA PHE A 347 -7.72 13.91 7.31
C PHE A 347 -7.19 15.34 7.44
N ASN A 348 -5.93 15.60 7.07
CA ASN A 348 -5.34 16.94 7.08
C ASN A 348 -6.14 17.96 6.24
N TRP A 349 -6.84 17.49 5.19
CA TRP A 349 -7.73 18.30 4.35
C TRP A 349 -8.99 18.83 5.07
N ILE A 350 -9.36 18.29 6.24
CA ILE A 350 -10.53 18.75 7.00
C ILE A 350 -10.37 20.22 7.41
N GLY A 351 -9.15 20.65 7.73
CA GLY A 351 -8.85 22.05 8.05
C GLY A 351 -9.22 22.99 6.89
N ASP A 352 -8.77 22.63 5.69
CA ASP A 352 -9.00 23.41 4.47
C ASP A 352 -10.49 23.41 4.07
N TYR A 353 -11.19 22.28 4.27
CA TYR A 353 -12.64 22.21 4.09
C TYR A 353 -13.37 23.23 4.98
N TYR A 354 -13.03 23.28 6.27
CA TYR A 354 -13.66 24.23 7.19
C TYR A 354 -13.28 25.69 6.95
N ASN A 355 -12.09 25.94 6.42
CA ASN A 355 -11.68 27.28 6.00
C ASN A 355 -12.34 27.72 4.68
N GLY A 356 -13.02 26.80 3.98
CA GLY A 356 -13.57 27.04 2.64
C GLY A 356 -12.49 27.18 1.57
N GLU A 357 -11.31 26.63 1.84
CA GLU A 357 -10.12 26.66 0.98
C GLU A 357 -10.07 25.45 0.04
N LEU A 358 -10.83 24.40 0.35
CA LEU A 358 -10.91 23.17 -0.44
C LEU A 358 -11.96 23.30 -1.57
N SER A 359 -11.53 23.13 -2.81
CA SER A 359 -12.40 23.03 -3.98
C SER A 359 -12.51 21.57 -4.39
N LEU A 360 -13.66 20.95 -4.11
CA LEU A 360 -13.87 19.54 -4.44
C LEU A 360 -14.91 19.39 -5.56
N ASP A 361 -14.60 18.55 -6.55
CA ASP A 361 -15.55 18.18 -7.59
C ASP A 361 -16.44 17.04 -7.10
N ARG A 362 -17.74 17.09 -7.38
CA ARG A 362 -18.64 16.04 -6.97
C ARG A 362 -18.43 14.77 -7.81
N VAL A 363 -18.46 13.60 -7.19
CA VAL A 363 -18.43 12.33 -7.92
C VAL A 363 -19.79 12.10 -8.58
N GLU A 364 -19.84 12.12 -9.92
CA GLU A 364 -21.09 11.98 -10.68
C GLU A 364 -21.52 10.51 -10.89
N ASN A 365 -20.58 9.57 -10.81
CA ASN A 365 -20.84 8.15 -11.01
C ASN A 365 -20.81 7.38 -9.68
N ASN A 366 -21.99 6.99 -9.20
CA ASN A 366 -22.14 6.25 -7.94
C ASN A 366 -21.37 4.91 -7.95
N ASP A 367 -21.19 4.26 -9.10
CA ASP A 367 -20.45 3.00 -9.16
C ASP A 367 -19.01 3.17 -8.69
N LEU A 368 -18.43 4.36 -8.87
CA LEU A 368 -17.08 4.68 -8.40
C LEU A 368 -17.00 4.79 -6.87
N LEU A 369 -18.11 4.90 -6.14
CA LEU A 369 -18.11 5.04 -4.69
C LEU A 369 -17.95 3.69 -3.97
N ASN A 370 -18.19 2.58 -4.68
CA ASN A 370 -18.10 1.24 -4.13
C ASN A 370 -16.69 0.92 -3.63
N GLY A 371 -16.60 0.26 -2.48
CA GLY A 371 -15.34 -0.16 -1.87
C GLY A 371 -15.23 0.29 -0.42
N THR A 372 -14.10 0.01 0.20
CA THR A 372 -13.84 0.35 1.59
C THR A 372 -13.16 1.72 1.69
N TRP A 373 -13.59 2.52 2.65
CA TRP A 373 -13.14 3.89 2.91
C TRP A 373 -12.58 3.98 4.32
N ASN A 374 -11.63 4.89 4.54
CA ASN A 374 -11.26 5.31 5.88
C ASN A 374 -12.32 6.29 6.40
N GLY A 375 -12.86 6.05 7.59
CA GLY A 375 -13.87 6.88 8.22
C GLY A 375 -13.36 7.54 9.50
N PHE A 376 -13.84 8.76 9.75
CA PHE A 376 -13.55 9.56 10.92
C PHE A 376 -14.82 10.21 11.44
N LEU A 377 -15.15 9.95 12.72
CA LEU A 377 -16.25 10.59 13.42
C LEU A 377 -15.70 11.57 14.45
N TRP A 378 -16.10 12.83 14.33
CA TRP A 378 -15.72 13.87 15.28
C TRP A 378 -16.91 14.25 16.16
N TRP A 379 -16.95 13.66 17.35
CA TRP A 379 -17.98 13.89 18.35
C TRP A 379 -17.71 15.17 19.15
N ASP A 380 -18.74 16.00 19.32
CA ASP A 380 -18.66 17.28 20.05
C ASP A 380 -17.51 18.18 19.57
N GLN A 381 -17.44 18.40 18.26
CA GLN A 381 -16.35 19.16 17.62
C GLN A 381 -16.15 20.57 18.23
N ASP A 382 -17.22 21.25 18.62
CA ASP A 382 -17.18 22.57 19.26
C ASP A 382 -16.84 22.50 20.76
N ASN A 383 -16.63 21.29 21.30
CA ASN A 383 -16.26 21.00 22.67
C ASN A 383 -17.27 21.59 23.69
N GLU A 384 -18.56 21.59 23.35
CA GLU A 384 -19.63 22.15 24.19
C GLU A 384 -19.79 21.35 25.50
N MET A 385 -19.45 20.06 25.49
CA MET A 385 -19.51 19.16 26.63
C MET A 385 -18.20 19.12 27.43
N GLY A 386 -17.21 19.93 27.03
CA GLY A 386 -15.90 20.05 27.70
C GLY A 386 -14.92 18.91 27.40
N SER A 387 -15.29 17.98 26.50
CA SER A 387 -14.37 17.07 25.82
C SER A 387 -14.97 16.66 24.47
N TYR A 388 -14.20 16.73 23.39
CA TYR A 388 -14.51 16.04 22.14
C TYR A 388 -13.90 14.63 22.10
N SER A 389 -14.42 13.77 21.23
CA SER A 389 -13.79 12.48 20.92
C SER A 389 -13.75 12.23 19.43
N GLU A 390 -12.71 11.53 19.01
CA GLU A 390 -12.41 11.16 17.64
C GLU A 390 -12.55 9.64 17.52
N GLU A 391 -13.32 9.15 16.55
CA GLU A 391 -13.38 7.72 16.24
C GLU A 391 -12.89 7.47 14.83
N TYR A 392 -12.02 6.46 14.70
CA TYR A 392 -11.45 6.03 13.44
C TYR A 392 -11.97 4.63 13.13
N LEU A 393 -12.43 4.44 11.91
CA LEU A 393 -13.16 3.26 11.48
C LEU A 393 -12.92 2.99 10.00
N ASN A 394 -13.23 1.78 9.56
CA ASN A 394 -13.38 1.48 8.14
C ASN A 394 -14.86 1.55 7.78
N VAL A 395 -15.15 1.98 6.56
CA VAL A 395 -16.50 2.11 6.05
C VAL A 395 -16.61 1.41 4.71
N ASP A 396 -17.28 0.27 4.66
CA ASP A 396 -17.60 -0.36 3.39
C ASP A 396 -18.78 0.40 2.78
N VAL A 397 -18.60 0.92 1.56
CA VAL A 397 -19.62 1.64 0.80
C VAL A 397 -20.10 0.75 -0.35
N TYR A 398 -21.42 0.58 -0.42
CA TYR A 398 -22.11 -0.08 -1.51
C TYR A 398 -23.14 0.89 -2.10
N ALA A 399 -22.72 1.58 -3.16
CA ALA A 399 -23.52 2.53 -3.91
C ALA A 399 -24.07 1.86 -5.18
N TYR A 400 -25.39 1.95 -5.32
CA TYR A 400 -26.14 1.58 -6.51
C TYR A 400 -26.66 2.86 -7.19
N GLN A 401 -27.38 2.71 -8.29
CA GLN A 401 -27.93 3.84 -9.05
C GLN A 401 -28.66 4.87 -8.16
N ASP A 402 -29.52 4.41 -7.24
CA ASP A 402 -30.31 5.30 -6.37
C ASP A 402 -30.13 5.01 -4.86
N ASN A 403 -29.43 3.93 -4.50
CA ASN A 403 -29.34 3.43 -3.12
C ASN A 403 -27.89 3.46 -2.63
N LEU A 404 -27.71 3.72 -1.35
CA LEU A 404 -26.45 3.74 -0.65
C LEU A 404 -26.57 2.87 0.61
N GLU A 405 -25.69 1.89 0.72
CA GLU A 405 -25.47 1.12 1.95
C GLU A 405 -24.05 1.36 2.44
N MET A 406 -23.91 1.54 3.75
CA MET A 406 -22.63 1.79 4.42
C MET A 406 -22.51 0.91 5.65
N THR A 407 -21.39 0.21 5.79
CA THR A 407 -21.09 -0.62 6.97
C THR A 407 -19.91 -0.03 7.73
N PHE A 408 -20.16 0.45 8.94
CA PHE A 408 -19.18 1.09 9.81
C PHE A 408 -18.52 0.03 10.70
N LYS A 409 -17.19 -0.10 10.60
CA LYS A 409 -16.35 -1.05 11.33
C LYS A 409 -15.39 -0.31 12.24
N TYR A 410 -15.70 -0.24 13.52
CA TYR A 410 -14.99 0.60 14.48
C TYR A 410 -13.60 0.04 14.82
N ASN A 411 -12.57 0.88 14.76
CA ASN A 411 -11.20 0.48 15.09
C ASN A 411 -10.76 1.06 16.43
N VAL A 412 -10.71 2.38 16.56
CA VAL A 412 -10.18 3.04 17.76
C VAL A 412 -10.87 4.38 18.04
N GLN A 413 -10.96 4.76 19.31
CA GLN A 413 -11.46 6.06 19.76
C GLN A 413 -10.43 6.80 20.60
N ARG A 414 -10.22 8.09 20.33
CA ARG A 414 -9.38 9.00 21.13
C ARG A 414 -10.25 10.02 21.86
N PHE A 415 -9.94 10.26 23.13
CA PHE A 415 -10.59 11.31 23.93
C PHE A 415 -9.66 12.51 24.10
N SER A 416 -10.10 13.70 23.70
CA SER A 416 -9.28 14.91 23.77
C SER A 416 -8.88 15.31 25.20
N SER A 417 -9.79 15.15 26.16
CA SER A 417 -9.57 15.59 27.55
C SER A 417 -8.52 14.77 28.30
N SER A 418 -8.32 13.51 27.93
CA SER A 418 -7.33 12.63 28.57
C SER A 418 -6.17 12.22 27.66
N GLY A 419 -6.34 12.33 26.33
CA GLY A 419 -5.42 11.75 25.35
C GLY A 419 -5.49 10.22 25.30
N ASP A 420 -6.46 9.59 25.98
CA ASP A 420 -6.58 8.14 26.03
C ASP A 420 -7.11 7.61 24.70
N TRP A 421 -6.52 6.51 24.26
CA TRP A 421 -6.98 5.70 23.14
C TRP A 421 -7.70 4.46 23.65
N ARG A 422 -8.81 4.11 23.00
CA ARG A 422 -9.59 2.90 23.30
C ARG A 422 -9.79 2.10 22.04
N ASP A 423 -9.38 0.85 22.09
CA ASP A 423 -9.72 -0.14 21.08
C ASP A 423 -11.24 -0.35 21.02
N LYS A 424 -11.78 -0.35 19.80
CA LYS A 424 -13.20 -0.51 19.47
C LYS A 424 -13.44 -1.66 18.49
N SER A 425 -12.43 -2.47 18.14
CA SER A 425 -12.56 -3.56 17.17
C SER A 425 -13.58 -4.64 17.55
N ASP A 426 -13.92 -4.74 18.83
CA ASP A 426 -14.92 -5.68 19.36
C ASP A 426 -16.36 -5.15 19.28
N ILE A 427 -16.57 -3.89 18.85
CA ILE A 427 -17.92 -3.33 18.63
C ILE A 427 -18.50 -3.95 17.36
N SER A 428 -19.79 -4.31 17.41
CA SER A 428 -20.52 -4.80 16.24
C SER A 428 -20.64 -3.73 15.16
N ASP A 429 -20.44 -4.13 13.91
CA ASP A 429 -20.61 -3.26 12.76
C ASP A 429 -22.01 -2.64 12.72
N ASP A 430 -22.06 -1.34 12.42
CA ASP A 430 -23.31 -0.63 12.17
C ASP A 430 -23.58 -0.55 10.67
N ILE A 431 -24.79 -0.90 10.26
CA ILE A 431 -25.22 -0.87 8.86
C ILE A 431 -26.23 0.26 8.67
N TYR A 432 -25.94 1.14 7.72
CA TYR A 432 -26.76 2.27 7.36
C TYR A 432 -27.18 2.17 5.89
N THR A 433 -28.46 2.44 5.61
CA THR A 433 -29.03 2.38 4.26
C THR A 433 -29.89 3.60 3.97
N GLY A 434 -29.87 4.07 2.73
CA GLY A 434 -30.60 5.25 2.30
C GLY A 434 -30.54 5.46 0.80
N ASN A 435 -31.20 6.50 0.30
CA ASN A 435 -31.20 6.81 -1.13
C ASN A 435 -30.48 8.13 -1.37
N PHE A 436 -29.79 8.23 -2.51
CA PHE A 436 -29.30 9.48 -3.02
C PHE A 436 -30.47 10.38 -3.42
N ASP A 437 -30.36 11.68 -3.13
CA ASP A 437 -31.23 12.68 -3.71
C ASP A 437 -30.65 13.23 -5.03
N ALA A 438 -31.39 14.16 -5.65
CA ALA A 438 -30.97 14.76 -6.92
C ALA A 438 -29.66 15.57 -6.81
N GLU A 439 -29.30 15.99 -5.60
CA GLU A 439 -28.10 16.76 -5.27
C GLU A 439 -26.95 15.86 -4.79
N GLY A 440 -27.16 14.53 -4.74
CA GLY A 440 -26.16 13.54 -4.36
C GLY A 440 -25.92 13.40 -2.88
N SER A 441 -26.68 14.10 -2.07
CA SER A 441 -26.73 13.84 -0.64
C SER A 441 -27.53 12.56 -0.41
N ALA A 442 -27.27 11.89 0.71
CA ALA A 442 -28.01 10.70 1.10
C ALA A 442 -28.45 10.80 2.55
N ASN A 443 -29.74 10.56 2.80
CA ASN A 443 -30.26 10.39 4.15
C ASN A 443 -30.34 8.90 4.47
N LEU A 444 -29.55 8.50 5.45
CA LEU A 444 -29.33 7.13 5.85
C LEU A 444 -30.10 6.80 7.14
N THR A 445 -30.49 5.53 7.24
CA THR A 445 -31.20 4.95 8.38
C THR A 445 -30.55 3.63 8.77
N GLY A 446 -30.51 3.32 10.06
CA GLY A 446 -29.84 2.12 10.59
C GLY A 446 -29.32 2.36 12.01
N GLY A 447 -28.95 1.28 12.72
CA GLY A 447 -28.42 1.37 14.08
C GLY A 447 -29.31 2.16 15.07
N GLU A 448 -28.68 2.86 16.02
CA GLU A 448 -29.33 3.72 17.02
C GLU A 448 -29.30 5.22 16.64
N VAL A 449 -29.46 5.58 15.36
CA VAL A 449 -29.40 6.98 14.90
C VAL A 449 -30.78 7.66 14.88
N GLU A 450 -30.82 8.94 15.25
CA GLU A 450 -31.93 9.84 14.99
C GLU A 450 -31.89 10.36 13.54
N SER A 451 -30.70 10.70 13.06
CA SER A 451 -30.47 11.14 11.68
C SER A 451 -29.05 10.82 11.24
N PHE A 452 -28.86 10.38 10.01
CA PHE A 452 -27.54 10.32 9.39
C PHE A 452 -27.65 10.85 7.96
N THR A 453 -26.93 11.92 7.66
CA THR A 453 -26.86 12.53 6.33
C THR A 453 -25.43 12.50 5.83
N ILE A 454 -25.21 12.04 4.61
CA ILE A 454 -24.00 12.29 3.83
C ILE A 454 -24.34 13.45 2.89
N ASP A 455 -23.62 14.56 2.99
CA ASP A 455 -23.87 15.76 2.18
C ASP A 455 -23.42 15.52 0.74
N GLY A 456 -22.40 14.71 0.53
CA GLY A 456 -21.97 14.28 -0.79
C GLY A 456 -20.67 13.49 -0.77
N PHE A 457 -20.36 12.90 -1.91
CA PHE A 457 -19.07 12.31 -2.24
C PHE A 457 -18.39 13.18 -3.27
N TYR A 458 -17.12 13.47 -3.04
CA TYR A 458 -16.34 14.39 -3.82
C TYR A 458 -14.98 13.79 -4.19
N THR A 459 -14.29 14.43 -5.13
CA THR A 459 -12.98 14.03 -5.61
C THR A 459 -12.14 15.26 -5.94
N ASP A 460 -10.83 15.09 -5.81
CA ASP A 460 -9.80 16.03 -6.28
C ASP A 460 -8.85 15.31 -7.26
N GLY A 461 -9.42 14.52 -8.17
CA GLY A 461 -8.67 13.71 -9.13
C GLY A 461 -8.18 12.39 -8.54
N TYR A 462 -7.21 12.45 -7.63
CA TYR A 462 -6.56 11.26 -7.06
C TYR A 462 -7.24 10.77 -5.79
N VAL A 463 -7.86 11.67 -5.02
CA VAL A 463 -8.53 11.32 -3.77
C VAL A 463 -10.03 11.44 -3.93
N GLN A 464 -10.78 10.60 -3.24
CA GLN A 464 -12.19 10.79 -2.95
C GLN A 464 -12.43 11.05 -1.46
N VAL A 465 -13.36 11.94 -1.18
CA VAL A 465 -13.78 12.27 0.18
C VAL A 465 -15.30 12.27 0.30
N ALA A 466 -15.82 11.91 1.47
CA ALA A 466 -17.23 12.08 1.78
C ALA A 466 -17.37 12.85 3.09
N ILE A 467 -18.41 13.69 3.15
CA ILE A 467 -18.67 14.55 4.31
C ILE A 467 -20.13 14.38 4.70
N GLY A 468 -20.39 14.33 6.00
CA GLY A 468 -21.74 14.22 6.50
C GLY A 468 -21.85 14.49 7.99
N LYS A 469 -23.02 14.13 8.54
CA LYS A 469 -23.34 14.30 9.95
C LYS A 469 -24.22 13.15 10.42
N ILE A 470 -23.86 12.59 11.57
CA ILE A 470 -24.63 11.57 12.28
C ILE A 470 -25.10 12.14 13.62
N THR A 471 -26.35 11.87 13.96
CA THR A 471 -26.99 12.20 15.25
C THR A 471 -27.56 10.92 15.81
N LEU A 472 -27.13 10.54 17.00
CA LEU A 472 -27.63 9.38 17.72
C LEU A 472 -28.99 9.67 18.34
N SER A 473 -29.75 8.62 18.66
CA SER A 473 -31.02 8.73 19.39
C SER A 473 -30.87 9.34 20.79
N SER A 474 -29.64 9.39 21.33
CA SER A 474 -29.28 10.10 22.56
C SER A 474 -29.25 11.63 22.39
N GLY A 475 -29.26 12.13 21.16
CA GLY A 475 -29.07 13.54 20.79
C GLY A 475 -27.60 13.93 20.59
N GLU A 476 -26.65 13.03 20.83
CA GLU A 476 -25.23 13.26 20.52
C GLU A 476 -25.01 13.29 19.02
N SER A 477 -24.15 14.18 18.54
CA SER A 477 -23.85 14.32 17.11
C SER A 477 -22.35 14.23 16.83
N ALA A 478 -22.00 13.68 15.68
CA ALA A 478 -20.67 13.73 15.11
C ALA A 478 -20.70 14.22 13.67
N SER A 479 -19.66 14.96 13.29
CA SER A 479 -19.30 15.17 11.89
C SER A 479 -18.70 13.87 11.35
N VAL A 480 -19.10 13.48 10.15
CA VAL A 480 -18.63 12.28 9.46
C VAL A 480 -17.71 12.71 8.33
N PHE A 481 -16.49 12.21 8.33
CA PHE A 481 -15.53 12.39 7.26
C PHE A 481 -15.08 11.04 6.76
N MET A 482 -14.98 10.91 5.45
CA MET A 482 -14.46 9.70 4.83
C MET A 482 -13.43 10.08 3.80
N TYR A 483 -12.43 9.23 3.67
CA TYR A 483 -11.31 9.42 2.77
C TYR A 483 -10.99 8.09 2.09
N ARG A 484 -10.82 8.16 0.77
CA ARG A 484 -10.35 7.05 -0.03
C ARG A 484 -9.34 7.60 -1.06
N PRO A 485 -8.08 7.17 -1.00
CA PRO A 485 -7.08 7.54 -1.99
C PRO A 485 -7.37 6.89 -3.35
#